data_AF-A0A9X1HHQ7-F1
#
_entry.id   AF-A0A9X1HHQ7-F1
#
_cell.length_a   1.000
_cell.length_b   1.000
_cell.length_c   1.000
_cell.angle_alpha   90.00
_cell.angle_beta   90.00
_cell.angle_gamma   90.00
#
_symmetry.space_group_name_H-M   'P 1'
#
loop_
_entity.id
_entity.type
_entity.pdbx_description
1 polymer ?
#
loop_
_entity_poly.entity_id
_entity_poly.type
_entity_poly.pdbx_seq_one_letter_code
_entity_poly.pdbx_strand_id
1 'polypeptide(L)'
;MEVAENYDIDGIQGDDRLPAMPVEGGYDEYTVNLYKSEHNGNEPPTYRLDSDWVLWRSEKLADYLENLYNTVKAYDPKLTVSMSPSQYPWGRDNYLQHTEIWLAREILDFVHPQLYPPVRTLANYQQLVRNTVGPNTTGPGSYAGNYRHMLAPGMLIKVGNENVSPNIVREMVAYNRQFNLAGEVFFFYEGMWDKNEFLADTLKKYWYDIPAIMPNRNRSLRRPAAAVVNETDAAAVRTGSWQAFLNGQLTPVGYRGNSLGTAAGSGAAVTWNFNVPWDAHYRVYAYTPYRSDFTATSGARFGVLNDEGSDTTWTVINQQVSRNRGWMEIGNTLLTQGTKPVVFLSSDDIEDGNPVLIDAVMLVLDRKQSPDVEIPVSLVTSIGEDRRQETPASVYLHQNYPNPFNPTTSIRFDLASPASVTLKVYDVMGRIVAVLRDGNRVPAGSHTVQFDASSLASGMYIYRLETNGISTSRAMLLVK
;
A
#
# COMPACT_ATOMS: atom_id res chain seq x y z
N MET A 1 -2.94 -19.90 15.12
CA MET A 1 -2.24 -19.13 16.17
C MET A 1 -0.74 -19.07 15.95
N GLU A 2 -0.11 -20.12 15.42
CA GLU A 2 1.33 -20.16 15.08
C GLU A 2 1.90 -18.85 14.49
N VAL A 3 1.22 -18.24 13.50
CA VAL A 3 1.67 -16.98 12.89
C VAL A 3 1.78 -15.85 13.93
N ALA A 4 0.76 -15.65 14.77
CA ALA A 4 0.74 -14.61 15.79
C ALA A 4 1.73 -14.88 16.93
N GLU A 5 1.93 -16.15 17.26
CA GLU A 5 2.81 -16.59 18.36
C GLU A 5 4.29 -16.53 17.97
N ASN A 6 4.63 -16.88 16.72
CA ASN A 6 6.02 -17.06 16.29
C ASN A 6 6.57 -15.90 15.47
N TYR A 7 5.71 -15.11 14.82
CA TYR A 7 6.16 -14.02 13.97
C TYR A 7 5.81 -12.65 14.54
N ASP A 8 6.69 -11.69 14.29
CA ASP A 8 6.41 -10.29 14.56
C ASP A 8 5.51 -9.77 13.43
N ILE A 9 4.19 -9.68 13.63
CA ILE A 9 3.22 -9.24 12.63
C ILE A 9 2.35 -8.07 13.11
N ASP A 10 1.79 -7.30 12.18
CA ASP A 10 0.85 -6.22 12.47
C ASP A 10 -0.62 -6.68 12.40
N GLY A 11 -0.84 -7.82 11.77
CA GLY A 11 -2.15 -8.41 11.58
C GLY A 11 -2.08 -9.66 10.73
N ILE A 12 -3.25 -10.29 10.57
CA ILE A 12 -3.50 -11.47 9.75
C ILE A 12 -4.55 -11.07 8.72
N GLN A 13 -4.27 -11.38 7.46
CA GLN A 13 -5.23 -11.21 6.37
C GLN A 13 -5.57 -12.59 5.79
N GLY A 14 -6.86 -12.94 5.77
CA GLY A 14 -7.34 -14.06 4.95
C GLY A 14 -7.50 -13.65 3.49
N ASP A 15 -7.19 -14.58 2.59
CA ASP A 15 -7.41 -14.43 1.15
C ASP A 15 -8.90 -14.61 0.78
N ASP A 16 -9.21 -14.76 -0.52
CA ASP A 16 -10.58 -15.06 -0.97
C ASP A 16 -11.08 -16.44 -0.54
N ARG A 17 -10.27 -17.25 0.15
CA ARG A 17 -10.60 -18.61 0.54
C ARG A 17 -10.78 -18.79 2.05
N LEU A 18 -10.67 -17.72 2.85
CA LEU A 18 -10.80 -17.79 4.31
C LEU A 18 -11.85 -16.81 4.87
N PRO A 19 -12.92 -17.31 5.53
CA PRO A 19 -13.51 -18.62 5.28
C PRO A 19 -14.21 -18.62 3.91
N ALA A 20 -14.12 -19.73 3.18
CA ALA A 20 -14.85 -19.91 1.93
C ALA A 20 -15.15 -21.40 1.73
N MET A 21 -16.30 -21.68 1.14
CA MET A 21 -16.64 -23.02 0.68
C MET A 21 -17.52 -22.92 -0.57
N PRO A 22 -17.17 -23.57 -1.70
CA PRO A 22 -18.00 -23.59 -2.90
C PRO A 22 -19.47 -23.91 -2.61
N VAL A 23 -20.40 -23.12 -3.13
CA VAL A 23 -21.82 -23.28 -2.82
C VAL A 23 -22.37 -24.68 -3.17
N GLU A 24 -21.73 -25.38 -4.10
CA GLU A 24 -22.00 -26.76 -4.52
C GLU A 24 -21.73 -27.83 -3.45
N GLY A 25 -20.86 -27.59 -2.47
CA GLY A 25 -20.49 -28.59 -1.46
C GLY A 25 -21.30 -28.50 -0.16
N GLY A 26 -20.78 -29.08 0.92
CA GLY A 26 -21.47 -29.13 2.23
C GLY A 26 -22.53 -30.22 2.33
N TYR A 27 -22.50 -31.19 1.40
CA TYR A 27 -23.37 -32.37 1.39
C TYR A 27 -22.66 -33.65 1.87
N ASP A 28 -21.48 -33.50 2.48
CA ASP A 28 -20.80 -34.61 3.15
C ASP A 28 -21.57 -35.04 4.41
N GLU A 29 -21.31 -36.27 4.87
CA GLU A 29 -22.04 -36.89 5.98
C GLU A 29 -22.01 -36.04 7.26
N TYR A 30 -20.88 -35.41 7.58
CA TYR A 30 -20.76 -34.58 8.78
C TYR A 30 -21.67 -33.35 8.68
N THR A 31 -21.57 -32.60 7.59
CA THR A 31 -22.37 -31.38 7.40
C THR A 31 -23.87 -31.66 7.34
N VAL A 32 -24.28 -32.75 6.67
CA VAL A 32 -25.69 -33.19 6.61
C VAL A 32 -26.20 -33.57 8.00
N ASN A 33 -25.42 -34.33 8.77
CA ASN A 33 -25.81 -34.72 10.13
C ASN A 33 -25.91 -33.52 11.07
N LEU A 34 -25.00 -32.55 10.95
CA LEU A 34 -25.07 -31.30 11.71
C LEU A 34 -26.34 -30.51 11.34
N TYR A 35 -26.64 -30.35 10.05
CA TYR A 35 -27.86 -29.68 9.60
C TYR A 35 -29.11 -30.34 10.18
N LYS A 36 -29.23 -31.67 10.07
CA LYS A 36 -30.34 -32.45 10.65
C LYS A 36 -30.50 -32.19 12.14
N SER A 37 -29.40 -32.17 12.88
CA SER A 37 -29.42 -31.95 14.34
C SER A 37 -29.98 -30.57 14.71
N GLU A 38 -29.83 -29.58 13.84
CA GLU A 38 -30.31 -28.20 14.03
C GLU A 38 -31.67 -27.93 13.36
N HIS A 39 -32.18 -28.87 12.55
CA HIS A 39 -33.41 -28.73 11.77
C HIS A 39 -34.40 -29.88 12.00
N ASN A 40 -34.50 -30.38 13.24
CA ASN A 40 -35.47 -31.41 13.64
C ASN A 40 -35.38 -32.72 12.83
N GLY A 41 -34.18 -33.10 12.42
CA GLY A 41 -33.94 -34.31 11.62
C GLY A 41 -34.19 -34.17 10.11
N ASN A 42 -34.59 -32.99 9.64
CA ASN A 42 -34.84 -32.77 8.21
C ASN A 42 -33.54 -32.81 7.39
N GLU A 43 -33.63 -33.40 6.20
CA GLU A 43 -32.56 -33.37 5.20
C GLU A 43 -32.32 -31.94 4.70
N PRO A 44 -31.07 -31.57 4.35
CA PRO A 44 -30.82 -30.31 3.67
C PRO A 44 -31.44 -30.30 2.28
N PRO A 45 -31.83 -29.12 1.76
CA PRO A 45 -32.34 -28.96 0.41
C PRO A 45 -31.35 -29.47 -0.65
N THR A 46 -31.86 -30.16 -1.67
CA THR A 46 -31.05 -30.65 -2.81
C THR A 46 -30.63 -29.52 -3.75
N TYR A 47 -31.36 -28.39 -3.73
CA TYR A 47 -30.99 -27.20 -4.48
C TYR A 47 -29.93 -26.41 -3.71
N ARG A 48 -28.70 -26.38 -4.24
CA ARG A 48 -27.53 -25.77 -3.59
C ARG A 48 -27.65 -24.27 -3.28
N LEU A 49 -28.52 -23.55 -3.99
CA LEU A 49 -28.79 -22.12 -3.80
C LEU A 49 -30.11 -21.88 -3.05
N ASP A 50 -30.65 -22.90 -2.40
CA ASP A 50 -31.73 -22.70 -1.44
C ASP A 50 -31.32 -21.67 -0.38
N SER A 51 -32.18 -20.68 -0.12
CA SER A 51 -31.84 -19.52 0.70
C SER A 51 -31.51 -19.90 2.13
N ASP A 52 -32.26 -20.82 2.72
CA ASP A 52 -32.09 -21.22 4.12
C ASP A 52 -30.82 -22.08 4.24
N TRP A 53 -30.56 -22.93 3.24
CA TRP A 53 -29.33 -23.73 3.19
C TRP A 53 -28.05 -22.91 2.99
N VAL A 54 -28.10 -21.89 2.13
CA VAL A 54 -26.97 -20.96 1.93
C VAL A 54 -26.77 -20.13 3.19
N LEU A 55 -27.85 -19.58 3.76
CA LEU A 55 -27.78 -18.78 4.97
C LEU A 55 -27.15 -19.58 6.11
N TRP A 56 -27.68 -20.75 6.43
CA TRP A 56 -27.20 -21.60 7.51
C TRP A 56 -25.70 -21.93 7.38
N ARG A 57 -25.24 -22.39 6.20
CA ARG A 57 -23.81 -22.68 6.01
C ARG A 57 -22.95 -21.43 6.09
N SER A 58 -23.44 -20.31 5.56
CA SER A 58 -22.71 -19.04 5.63
C SER A 58 -22.58 -18.52 7.07
N GLU A 59 -23.57 -18.78 7.93
CA GLU A 59 -23.52 -18.50 9.36
C GLU A 59 -22.49 -19.38 10.07
N LYS A 60 -22.39 -20.67 9.73
CA LYS A 60 -21.32 -21.55 10.25
C LYS A 60 -19.93 -21.03 9.91
N LEU A 61 -19.74 -20.52 8.69
CA LEU A 61 -18.47 -19.89 8.30
C LEU A 61 -18.24 -18.56 9.02
N ALA A 62 -19.28 -17.77 9.27
CA ALA A 62 -19.19 -16.55 10.07
C ALA A 62 -18.84 -16.85 11.54
N ASP A 63 -19.39 -17.91 12.13
CA ASP A 63 -19.05 -18.35 13.49
C ASP A 63 -17.59 -18.78 13.60
N TYR A 64 -17.08 -19.49 12.57
CA TYR A 64 -15.66 -19.80 12.48
C TYR A 64 -14.80 -18.54 12.42
N LEU A 65 -15.17 -17.55 11.59
CA LEU A 65 -14.45 -16.28 11.47
C LEU A 65 -14.49 -15.49 12.78
N GLU A 66 -15.63 -15.46 13.47
CA GLU A 66 -15.78 -14.82 14.78
C GLU A 66 -14.87 -15.48 15.82
N ASN A 67 -14.81 -16.82 15.84
CA ASN A 67 -13.89 -17.54 16.72
C ASN A 67 -12.43 -17.20 16.42
N LEU A 68 -12.04 -17.18 15.14
CA LEU A 68 -10.69 -16.77 14.71
C LEU A 68 -10.39 -15.34 15.16
N TYR A 69 -11.30 -14.40 14.90
CA TYR A 69 -11.19 -13.00 15.29
C TYR A 69 -10.99 -12.87 16.80
N ASN A 70 -11.90 -13.43 17.59
CA ASN A 70 -11.86 -13.40 19.05
C ASN A 70 -10.58 -14.01 19.61
N THR A 71 -10.10 -15.12 19.03
CA THR A 71 -8.85 -15.77 19.44
C THR A 71 -7.64 -14.86 19.19
N VAL A 72 -7.58 -14.21 18.02
CA VAL A 72 -6.48 -13.28 17.69
C VAL A 72 -6.53 -12.05 18.59
N LYS A 73 -7.73 -11.48 18.82
CA LYS A 73 -7.91 -10.30 19.67
C LYS A 73 -7.65 -10.57 21.14
N ALA A 74 -7.96 -11.76 21.63
CA ALA A 74 -7.63 -12.18 22.99
C ALA A 74 -6.12 -12.34 23.19
N TYR A 75 -5.41 -12.80 22.16
CA TYR A 75 -3.94 -12.89 22.19
C TYR A 75 -3.27 -11.51 22.15
N ASP A 76 -3.71 -10.65 21.22
CA ASP A 76 -3.23 -9.28 21.12
C ASP A 76 -4.30 -8.39 20.45
N PRO A 77 -4.95 -7.49 21.21
CA PRO A 77 -6.03 -6.66 20.67
C PRO A 77 -5.55 -5.67 19.59
N LYS A 78 -4.24 -5.42 19.49
CA LYS A 78 -3.64 -4.52 18.49
C LYS A 78 -3.33 -5.21 17.15
N LEU A 79 -3.45 -6.54 17.05
CA LEU A 79 -3.33 -7.24 15.77
C LEU A 79 -4.55 -6.96 14.92
N THR A 80 -4.33 -6.59 13.66
CA THR A 80 -5.43 -6.42 12.69
C THR A 80 -5.86 -7.78 12.16
N VAL A 81 -7.16 -8.01 12.01
CA VAL A 81 -7.73 -9.17 11.34
C VAL A 81 -8.53 -8.65 10.15
N SER A 82 -8.12 -9.03 8.95
CA SER A 82 -8.83 -8.65 7.72
C SER A 82 -9.10 -9.83 6.82
N MET A 83 -10.10 -9.67 5.94
CA MET A 83 -10.46 -10.68 4.94
C MET A 83 -10.58 -10.04 3.56
N SER A 84 -10.26 -10.79 2.51
CA SER A 84 -10.29 -10.29 1.12
C SER A 84 -11.30 -11.04 0.26
N PRO A 85 -12.61 -11.03 0.61
CA PRO A 85 -13.61 -11.83 -0.07
C PRO A 85 -13.90 -11.30 -1.47
N SER A 86 -14.53 -12.15 -2.28
CA SER A 86 -15.19 -11.66 -3.49
C SER A 86 -16.34 -10.71 -3.13
N GLN A 87 -16.67 -9.78 -4.03
CA GLN A 87 -17.72 -8.79 -3.76
C GLN A 87 -19.08 -9.47 -3.50
N TYR A 88 -19.80 -9.02 -2.48
CA TYR A 88 -21.18 -9.45 -2.22
C TYR A 88 -22.13 -8.94 -3.32
N PRO A 89 -23.15 -9.72 -3.75
CA PRO A 89 -23.52 -11.04 -3.26
C PRO A 89 -22.77 -12.21 -3.92
N TRP A 90 -21.93 -11.95 -4.93
CA TRP A 90 -21.23 -13.02 -5.66
C TRP A 90 -20.41 -13.92 -4.73
N GLY A 91 -19.69 -13.35 -3.76
CA GLY A 91 -18.94 -14.12 -2.76
C GLY A 91 -19.83 -15.04 -1.92
N ARG A 92 -21.04 -14.63 -1.57
CA ARG A 92 -22.02 -15.47 -0.87
C ARG A 92 -22.52 -16.58 -1.78
N ASP A 93 -22.95 -16.21 -2.98
CA ASP A 93 -23.64 -17.11 -3.91
C ASP A 93 -22.71 -18.16 -4.53
N ASN A 94 -21.39 -18.00 -4.44
CA ASN A 94 -20.42 -18.95 -4.97
C ASN A 94 -19.52 -19.56 -3.89
N TYR A 95 -19.22 -18.84 -2.81
CA TYR A 95 -18.24 -19.25 -1.80
C TYR A 95 -18.76 -19.17 -0.36
N LEU A 96 -20.06 -18.91 -0.16
CA LEU A 96 -20.67 -18.73 1.16
C LEU A 96 -20.03 -17.59 2.00
N GLN A 97 -19.33 -16.67 1.34
CA GLN A 97 -18.76 -15.47 1.96
C GLN A 97 -19.83 -14.41 2.17
N HIS A 98 -20.44 -14.44 3.35
CA HIS A 98 -21.54 -13.54 3.68
C HIS A 98 -21.04 -12.28 4.39
N THR A 99 -20.33 -11.43 3.64
CA THR A 99 -19.70 -10.21 4.16
C THR A 99 -20.67 -9.28 4.89
N GLU A 100 -21.95 -9.24 4.51
CA GLU A 100 -22.98 -8.47 5.22
C GLU A 100 -23.11 -8.91 6.70
N ILE A 101 -23.13 -10.23 6.96
CA ILE A 101 -23.14 -10.77 8.33
C ILE A 101 -21.84 -10.46 9.05
N TRP A 102 -20.69 -10.57 8.36
CA TRP A 102 -19.39 -10.30 8.97
C TRP A 102 -19.26 -8.86 9.45
N LEU A 103 -19.75 -7.92 8.64
CA LEU A 103 -19.78 -6.50 8.98
C LEU A 103 -20.81 -6.22 10.09
N ALA A 104 -22.01 -6.79 10.02
CA ALA A 104 -23.04 -6.59 11.02
C ALA A 104 -22.67 -7.14 12.41
N ARG A 105 -21.87 -8.21 12.46
CA ARG A 105 -21.32 -8.76 13.71
C ARG A 105 -19.99 -8.11 14.13
N GLU A 106 -19.40 -7.26 13.27
CA GLU A 106 -18.08 -6.63 13.48
C GLU A 106 -16.95 -7.63 13.79
N ILE A 107 -16.95 -8.80 13.12
CA ILE A 107 -16.03 -9.93 13.40
C ILE A 107 -14.71 -9.88 12.61
N LEU A 108 -14.25 -8.67 12.28
CA LEU A 108 -13.02 -8.34 11.57
C LEU A 108 -12.76 -6.84 11.71
N ASP A 109 -11.51 -6.39 11.56
CA ASP A 109 -11.20 -4.96 11.56
C ASP A 109 -11.41 -4.33 10.17
N PHE A 110 -11.02 -5.05 9.11
CA PHE A 110 -11.16 -4.59 7.74
C PHE A 110 -11.63 -5.68 6.79
N VAL A 111 -12.48 -5.31 5.84
CA VAL A 111 -12.77 -6.14 4.68
C VAL A 111 -12.29 -5.46 3.40
N HIS A 112 -11.64 -6.26 2.57
CA HIS A 112 -11.04 -5.87 1.30
C HIS A 112 -11.79 -6.55 0.14
N PRO A 113 -13.05 -6.16 -0.13
CA PRO A 113 -13.80 -6.78 -1.22
C PRO A 113 -13.04 -6.59 -2.53
N GLN A 114 -12.89 -7.67 -3.29
CA GLN A 114 -12.18 -7.67 -4.56
C GLN A 114 -13.00 -6.96 -5.64
N LEU A 115 -12.78 -5.66 -5.82
CA LEU A 115 -13.50 -4.85 -6.81
C LEU A 115 -12.78 -4.95 -8.16
N TYR A 116 -12.92 -6.11 -8.79
CA TYR A 116 -12.23 -6.46 -10.02
C TYR A 116 -13.16 -6.33 -11.22
N PRO A 117 -13.22 -5.16 -11.87
CA PRO A 117 -14.11 -4.99 -13.01
C PRO A 117 -13.63 -5.85 -14.19
N PRO A 118 -14.54 -6.57 -14.88
CA PRO A 118 -14.17 -7.38 -16.05
C PRO A 118 -13.46 -6.56 -17.14
N VAL A 119 -13.88 -5.30 -17.32
CA VAL A 119 -13.18 -4.30 -18.15
C VAL A 119 -12.68 -3.20 -17.24
N ARG A 120 -11.36 -2.99 -17.22
CA ARG A 120 -10.64 -2.12 -16.28
C ARG A 120 -10.75 -0.63 -16.61
N THR A 121 -11.97 -0.10 -16.55
CA THR A 121 -12.27 1.33 -16.68
C THR A 121 -12.60 1.95 -15.33
N LEU A 122 -12.40 3.26 -15.20
CA LEU A 122 -12.84 4.00 -14.02
C LEU A 122 -14.35 3.83 -13.78
N ALA A 123 -15.17 3.95 -14.82
CA ALA A 123 -16.62 3.85 -14.71
C ALA A 123 -17.08 2.52 -14.10
N ASN A 124 -16.46 1.40 -14.51
CA ASN A 124 -16.77 0.09 -13.97
C ASN A 124 -16.32 -0.04 -12.51
N TYR A 125 -15.12 0.44 -12.17
CA TYR A 125 -14.67 0.47 -10.77
C TYR A 125 -15.62 1.28 -9.88
N GLN A 126 -16.01 2.48 -10.33
CA GLN A 126 -16.95 3.33 -9.62
C GLN A 126 -18.30 2.65 -9.41
N GLN A 127 -18.78 1.86 -10.38
CA GLN A 127 -19.99 1.06 -10.22
C GLN A 127 -19.83 0.00 -9.13
N LEU A 128 -18.70 -0.71 -9.09
CA LEU A 128 -18.42 -1.68 -8.03
C LEU A 128 -18.39 -1.03 -6.65
N VAL A 129 -17.76 0.15 -6.51
CA VAL A 129 -17.79 0.91 -5.25
C VAL A 129 -19.22 1.27 -4.86
N ARG A 130 -20.04 1.80 -5.78
CA ARG A 130 -21.46 2.10 -5.50
C ARG A 130 -22.27 0.86 -5.12
N ASN A 131 -21.99 -0.29 -5.72
CA ASN A 131 -22.62 -1.56 -5.35
C ASN A 131 -22.21 -2.01 -3.94
N THR A 132 -21.09 -1.54 -3.40
CA THR A 132 -20.64 -1.85 -2.04
C THR A 132 -21.17 -0.86 -1.00
N VAL A 133 -21.05 0.44 -1.26
CA VAL A 133 -21.34 1.49 -0.24
C VAL A 133 -22.54 2.36 -0.55
N GLY A 134 -23.28 2.08 -1.62
CA GLY A 134 -24.40 2.87 -2.10
C GLY A 134 -23.99 4.20 -2.75
N PRO A 135 -24.92 4.90 -3.44
CA PRO A 135 -24.63 6.16 -4.14
C PRO A 135 -24.54 7.39 -3.22
N ASN A 136 -25.03 7.31 -1.97
CA ASN A 136 -25.13 8.44 -1.06
C ASN A 136 -23.92 8.51 -0.11
N THR A 137 -23.16 9.60 -0.11
CA THR A 137 -21.99 9.78 0.78
C THR A 137 -22.36 10.06 2.25
N THR A 138 -23.63 10.35 2.56
CA THR A 138 -24.09 10.82 3.89
C THR A 138 -25.15 9.94 4.57
N GLY A 139 -25.60 8.84 3.94
CA GLY A 139 -26.62 7.93 4.50
C GLY A 139 -26.31 6.44 4.26
N PRO A 140 -27.16 5.53 4.78
CA PRO A 140 -27.01 4.10 4.56
C PRO A 140 -26.99 3.78 3.06
N GLY A 141 -26.10 2.87 2.68
CA GLY A 141 -25.83 2.49 1.30
C GLY A 141 -26.25 1.06 0.99
N SER A 142 -25.56 0.42 0.05
CA SER A 142 -25.64 -1.04 -0.14
C SER A 142 -25.10 -1.79 1.11
N TYR A 143 -24.84 -3.10 1.03
CA TYR A 143 -24.52 -3.99 2.15
C TYR A 143 -23.45 -3.48 3.13
N ALA A 144 -22.54 -2.59 2.70
CA ALA A 144 -21.48 -2.04 3.54
C ALA A 144 -21.56 -0.51 3.76
N GLY A 145 -22.68 0.14 3.43
CA GLY A 145 -22.82 1.59 3.52
C GLY A 145 -22.62 2.17 4.92
N ASN A 146 -23.10 1.48 5.96
CA ASN A 146 -22.90 1.88 7.36
C ASN A 146 -21.52 1.48 7.92
N TYR A 147 -20.78 0.64 7.19
CA TYR A 147 -19.52 0.03 7.64
C TYR A 147 -18.32 0.52 6.83
N ARG A 148 -18.39 1.73 6.24
CA ARG A 148 -17.31 2.32 5.43
C ARG A 148 -15.97 2.45 6.17
N HIS A 149 -16.03 2.60 7.49
CA HIS A 149 -14.86 2.66 8.37
C HIS A 149 -14.13 1.31 8.49
N MET A 150 -14.74 0.21 8.06
CA MET A 150 -14.15 -1.13 7.98
C MET A 150 -13.78 -1.52 6.54
N LEU A 151 -13.98 -0.62 5.57
CA LEU A 151 -13.79 -0.94 4.16
C LEU A 151 -12.51 -0.36 3.61
N ALA A 152 -11.66 -1.23 3.06
CA ALA A 152 -10.54 -0.84 2.22
C ALA A 152 -10.58 -1.68 0.92
N PRO A 153 -11.28 -1.23 -0.13
CA PRO A 153 -11.54 -2.04 -1.31
C PRO A 153 -10.27 -2.52 -2.02
N GLY A 154 -10.31 -3.76 -2.48
CA GLY A 154 -9.29 -4.35 -3.34
C GLY A 154 -9.35 -3.80 -4.75
N MET A 155 -8.32 -3.05 -5.15
CA MET A 155 -8.17 -2.48 -6.48
C MET A 155 -7.24 -3.34 -7.33
N LEU A 156 -7.75 -3.84 -8.44
CA LEU A 156 -6.98 -4.57 -9.42
C LEU A 156 -6.12 -3.60 -10.24
N ILE A 157 -4.81 -3.52 -10.00
CA ILE A 157 -3.91 -2.64 -10.76
C ILE A 157 -3.20 -3.35 -11.91
N LYS A 158 -3.11 -4.68 -11.87
CA LYS A 158 -2.45 -5.51 -12.88
C LYS A 158 -3.07 -6.90 -12.96
N VAL A 159 -3.01 -7.54 -14.13
CA VAL A 159 -3.21 -8.99 -14.33
C VAL A 159 -2.36 -9.41 -15.51
N GLY A 160 -1.49 -10.41 -15.33
CA GLY A 160 -0.52 -10.79 -16.35
C GLY A 160 0.28 -9.57 -16.79
N ASN A 161 0.33 -9.31 -18.10
CA ASN A 161 1.07 -8.16 -18.66
C ASN A 161 0.23 -6.87 -18.79
N GLU A 162 -1.04 -6.90 -18.42
CA GLU A 162 -1.94 -5.75 -18.55
C GLU A 162 -1.97 -4.92 -17.27
N ASN A 163 -1.61 -3.65 -17.39
CA ASN A 163 -1.61 -2.65 -16.32
C ASN A 163 -2.77 -1.67 -16.47
N VAL A 164 -3.38 -1.30 -15.34
CA VAL A 164 -4.27 -0.13 -15.28
C VAL A 164 -3.43 1.13 -15.36
N SER A 165 -3.87 2.10 -16.17
CA SER A 165 -3.09 3.35 -16.31
C SER A 165 -3.02 4.10 -14.96
N PRO A 166 -1.88 4.74 -14.63
CA PRO A 166 -1.74 5.49 -13.37
C PRO A 166 -2.78 6.59 -13.17
N ASN A 167 -3.23 7.22 -14.26
CA ASN A 167 -4.33 8.19 -14.19
C ASN A 167 -5.62 7.57 -13.70
N ILE A 168 -5.98 6.38 -14.20
CA ILE A 168 -7.17 5.66 -13.75
C ILE A 168 -7.01 5.23 -12.28
N VAL A 169 -5.86 4.68 -11.89
CA VAL A 169 -5.63 4.28 -10.49
C VAL A 169 -5.74 5.48 -9.55
N ARG A 170 -5.18 6.64 -9.93
CA ARG A 170 -5.30 7.90 -9.17
C ARG A 170 -6.76 8.33 -9.02
N GLU A 171 -7.57 8.16 -10.06
CA GLU A 171 -9.00 8.50 -10.04
C GLU A 171 -9.84 7.49 -9.25
N MET A 172 -9.45 6.21 -9.24
CA MET A 172 -10.04 5.20 -8.35
C MET A 172 -9.80 5.55 -6.89
N VAL A 173 -8.57 5.90 -6.51
CA VAL A 173 -8.22 6.39 -5.16
C VAL A 173 -9.05 7.63 -4.82
N ALA A 174 -9.09 8.62 -5.72
CA ALA A 174 -9.89 9.83 -5.54
C ALA A 174 -11.37 9.50 -5.29
N TYR A 175 -11.91 8.50 -5.98
CA TYR A 175 -13.29 8.06 -5.82
C TYR A 175 -13.54 7.41 -4.47
N ASN A 176 -12.65 6.54 -3.99
CA ASN A 176 -12.75 5.95 -2.65
C ASN A 176 -12.80 7.03 -1.56
N ARG A 177 -12.00 8.10 -1.71
CA ARG A 177 -12.00 9.22 -0.77
C ARG A 177 -13.33 9.97 -0.72
N GLN A 178 -14.10 10.02 -1.81
CA GLN A 178 -15.44 10.64 -1.81
C GLN A 178 -16.44 9.92 -0.88
N PHE A 179 -16.22 8.63 -0.62
CA PHE A 179 -17.06 7.82 0.27
C PHE A 179 -16.49 7.69 1.68
N ASN A 180 -15.39 8.39 2.01
CA ASN A 180 -14.75 8.30 3.32
C ASN A 180 -14.45 6.84 3.73
N LEU A 181 -13.96 6.04 2.79
CA LEU A 181 -13.54 4.66 3.05
C LEU A 181 -12.26 4.63 3.88
N ALA A 182 -12.07 3.57 4.66
CA ALA A 182 -10.92 3.40 5.54
C ALA A 182 -9.57 3.33 4.81
N GLY A 183 -9.58 2.92 3.54
CA GLY A 183 -8.40 2.88 2.68
C GLY A 183 -8.67 2.17 1.37
N GLU A 184 -7.62 1.59 0.80
CA GLU A 184 -7.66 0.72 -0.38
C GLU A 184 -6.48 -0.25 -0.34
N VAL A 185 -6.64 -1.39 -1.02
CA VAL A 185 -5.58 -2.38 -1.22
C VAL A 185 -5.26 -2.47 -2.69
N PHE A 186 -3.99 -2.42 -3.06
CA PHE A 186 -3.55 -2.57 -4.46
C PHE A 186 -3.18 -4.04 -4.72
N PHE A 187 -4.03 -4.77 -5.41
CA PHE A 187 -3.77 -6.18 -5.76
C PHE A 187 -2.93 -6.30 -7.02
N PHE A 188 -2.04 -7.31 -7.04
CA PHE A 188 -0.97 -7.51 -8.04
C PHE A 188 0.06 -6.38 -7.98
N TYR A 189 0.78 -6.34 -6.84
CA TYR A 189 1.68 -5.26 -6.44
C TYR A 189 2.81 -5.01 -7.45
N GLU A 190 3.13 -5.97 -8.32
CA GLU A 190 4.11 -5.82 -9.40
C GLU A 190 3.74 -4.67 -10.35
N GLY A 191 2.45 -4.35 -10.48
CA GLY A 191 1.98 -3.19 -11.24
C GLY A 191 2.48 -1.85 -10.70
N MET A 192 2.93 -1.80 -9.43
CA MET A 192 3.56 -0.62 -8.84
C MET A 192 4.95 -0.36 -9.40
N TRP A 193 5.73 -1.42 -9.66
CA TRP A 193 7.13 -1.34 -10.09
C TRP A 193 7.30 -1.45 -11.60
N ASP A 194 6.29 -1.98 -12.30
CA ASP A 194 6.22 -1.94 -13.76
C ASP A 194 6.45 -0.52 -14.30
N LYS A 195 7.13 -0.43 -15.44
CA LYS A 195 7.49 0.84 -16.10
C LYS A 195 8.31 1.76 -15.19
N ASN A 196 9.31 1.20 -14.52
CA ASN A 196 10.28 1.94 -13.70
C ASN A 196 9.60 2.72 -12.56
N GLU A 197 8.74 2.03 -11.80
CA GLU A 197 8.07 2.54 -10.59
C GLU A 197 7.13 3.74 -10.82
N PHE A 198 6.79 4.06 -12.06
CA PHE A 198 6.02 5.26 -12.40
C PHE A 198 4.66 5.33 -11.70
N LEU A 199 3.98 4.20 -11.46
CA LEU A 199 2.74 4.17 -10.69
C LEU A 199 3.00 4.47 -9.21
N ALA A 200 4.00 3.83 -8.60
CA ALA A 200 4.36 4.06 -7.21
C ALA A 200 4.75 5.52 -6.95
N ASP A 201 5.59 6.10 -7.81
CA ASP A 201 5.99 7.51 -7.74
C ASP A 201 4.80 8.46 -7.89
N THR A 202 3.88 8.13 -8.81
CA THR A 202 2.63 8.89 -8.98
C THR A 202 1.80 8.85 -7.70
N LEU A 203 1.57 7.66 -7.13
CA LEU A 203 0.77 7.50 -5.92
C LEU A 203 1.43 8.18 -4.71
N LYS A 204 2.74 8.05 -4.55
CA LYS A 204 3.53 8.75 -3.53
C LYS A 204 3.40 10.27 -3.67
N LYS A 205 3.50 10.80 -4.89
CA LYS A 205 3.38 12.24 -5.13
C LYS A 205 2.01 12.80 -4.75
N TYR A 206 0.92 12.08 -5.05
CA TYR A 206 -0.44 12.63 -4.93
C TYR A 206 -1.20 12.21 -3.67
N TRP A 207 -0.95 11.02 -3.12
CA TRP A 207 -1.79 10.43 -2.08
C TRP A 207 -1.03 9.88 -0.87
N TYR A 208 0.24 9.48 -1.05
CA TYR A 208 1.01 8.70 -0.07
C TYR A 208 2.39 9.33 0.21
N ASP A 209 2.44 10.65 0.28
CA ASP A 209 3.66 11.40 0.63
C ASP A 209 3.94 11.38 2.15
N ILE A 210 2.93 11.02 2.94
CA ILE A 210 2.99 10.81 4.39
C ILE A 210 2.68 9.33 4.67
N PRO A 211 3.39 8.69 5.63
CA PRO A 211 3.05 7.33 6.05
C PRO A 211 1.57 7.18 6.41
N ALA A 212 0.93 6.16 5.84
CA ALA A 212 -0.44 5.82 6.19
C ALA A 212 -0.52 5.39 7.66
N ILE A 213 -1.51 5.90 8.36
CA ILE A 213 -1.79 5.55 9.74
C ILE A 213 -2.87 4.46 9.74
N MET A 214 -2.63 3.37 10.45
CA MET A 214 -3.65 2.34 10.67
C MET A 214 -4.83 2.93 11.45
N PRO A 215 -6.06 2.93 10.91
CA PRO A 215 -7.21 3.60 11.53
C PRO A 215 -7.50 3.13 12.96
N ASN A 216 -7.27 1.86 13.26
CA ASN A 216 -7.52 1.23 14.56
C ASN A 216 -6.41 1.44 15.60
N ARG A 217 -5.37 2.24 15.32
CA ARG A 217 -4.19 2.41 16.20
C ARG A 217 -4.00 3.82 16.76
N ASN A 218 -5.06 4.64 16.81
CA ASN A 218 -5.01 6.00 17.42
C ASN A 218 -3.80 6.86 17.00
N ARG A 219 -3.31 6.69 15.76
CA ARG A 219 -2.13 7.40 15.24
C ARG A 219 -0.79 7.04 15.88
N SER A 220 -0.69 5.86 16.48
CA SER A 220 0.57 5.25 16.89
C SER A 220 1.09 4.29 15.81
N LEU A 221 2.35 4.44 15.43
CA LEU A 221 3.07 3.39 14.70
C LEU A 221 3.52 2.33 15.70
N ARG A 222 3.10 1.10 15.43
CA ARG A 222 3.58 -0.08 16.16
C ARG A 222 4.92 -0.57 15.59
N ARG A 223 5.14 -0.37 14.29
CA ARG A 223 6.36 -0.74 13.57
C ARG A 223 6.90 0.50 12.85
N PRO A 224 7.88 1.22 13.44
CA PRO A 224 8.54 2.31 12.73
C PRO A 224 9.40 1.77 11.60
N ALA A 225 9.84 2.68 10.73
CA ALA A 225 10.90 2.37 9.79
C ALA A 225 12.15 1.89 10.55
N ALA A 226 12.82 0.87 10.02
CA ALA A 226 14.10 0.43 10.55
C ALA A 226 15.14 1.54 10.38
N ALA A 227 16.03 1.70 11.36
CA ALA A 227 17.18 2.57 11.20
C ALA A 227 18.26 1.78 10.45
N VAL A 228 18.88 2.37 9.43
CA VAL A 228 19.95 1.75 8.65
C VAL A 228 21.15 2.70 8.65
N VAL A 229 22.34 2.15 8.89
CA VAL A 229 23.61 2.85 8.78
C VAL A 229 24.50 2.07 7.82
N ASN A 230 24.87 2.70 6.72
CA ASN A 230 25.73 2.12 5.69
C ASN A 230 27.21 2.24 6.10
N GLU A 231 28.06 1.39 5.54
CA GLU A 231 29.53 1.40 5.71
C GLU A 231 30.18 2.74 5.35
N THR A 232 29.52 3.53 4.50
CA THR A 232 30.00 4.84 4.05
C THR A 232 29.46 6.01 4.88
N ASP A 233 28.47 5.78 5.75
CA ASP A 233 27.89 6.82 6.60
C ASP A 233 28.86 7.23 7.72
N ALA A 234 28.79 8.48 8.17
CA ALA A 234 29.65 8.99 9.24
C ALA A 234 29.46 8.23 10.58
N ALA A 235 28.31 7.60 10.77
CA ALA A 235 28.00 6.80 11.95
C ALA A 235 28.66 5.40 11.93
N ALA A 236 29.17 4.95 10.78
CA ALA A 236 30.07 3.80 10.67
C ALA A 236 31.52 4.24 10.86
N VAL A 237 31.95 4.32 12.12
CA VAL A 237 33.29 4.75 12.50
C VAL A 237 34.28 3.62 12.21
N ARG A 238 35.20 3.87 11.28
CA ARG A 238 36.17 2.89 10.78
C ARG A 238 37.59 3.28 11.18
N THR A 239 38.39 2.28 11.50
CA THR A 239 39.85 2.39 11.65
C THR A 239 40.53 1.44 10.67
N GLY A 240 41.81 1.70 10.38
CA GLY A 240 42.56 0.93 9.39
C GLY A 240 42.12 1.18 7.95
N SER A 241 42.59 0.33 7.04
CA SER A 241 42.34 0.48 5.60
C SER A 241 41.11 -0.32 5.16
N TRP A 242 40.15 0.36 4.54
CA TRP A 242 38.97 -0.24 3.91
C TRP A 242 38.91 0.16 2.44
N GLN A 243 38.64 -0.79 1.56
CA GLN A 243 38.60 -0.55 0.12
C GLN A 243 37.27 -1.03 -0.46
N ALA A 244 36.74 -0.29 -1.43
CA ALA A 244 35.57 -0.73 -2.19
C ALA A 244 35.92 -2.00 -2.96
N PHE A 245 35.12 -3.05 -2.81
CA PHE A 245 35.43 -4.35 -3.41
C PHE A 245 34.49 -4.72 -4.57
N LEU A 246 33.32 -4.07 -4.70
CA LEU A 246 32.38 -4.27 -5.81
C LEU A 246 32.21 -2.98 -6.63
N ASN A 247 32.97 -2.85 -7.72
CA ASN A 247 32.62 -1.89 -8.77
C ASN A 247 31.47 -2.46 -9.61
N GLY A 248 30.22 -2.34 -9.11
CA GLY A 248 29.02 -2.48 -9.94
C GLY A 248 28.41 -3.88 -10.12
N GLN A 249 28.72 -4.87 -9.29
CA GLN A 249 27.98 -6.16 -9.30
C GLN A 249 26.84 -6.15 -8.27
N LEU A 250 25.61 -6.04 -8.78
CA LEU A 250 24.32 -6.28 -8.12
C LEU A 250 24.17 -5.66 -6.71
N THR A 251 24.02 -4.34 -6.66
CA THR A 251 23.47 -3.63 -5.51
C THR A 251 21.98 -3.97 -5.34
N PRO A 252 21.49 -4.30 -4.14
CA PRO A 252 20.06 -4.39 -3.88
C PRO A 252 19.35 -3.06 -4.14
N VAL A 253 18.09 -3.13 -4.56
CA VAL A 253 17.23 -1.93 -4.71
C VAL A 253 17.10 -1.22 -3.36
N GLY A 254 17.37 0.08 -3.32
CA GLY A 254 17.36 0.91 -2.10
C GLY A 254 18.73 1.18 -1.47
N TYR A 255 19.80 0.64 -2.05
CA TYR A 255 21.17 0.74 -1.56
C TYR A 255 21.95 1.90 -2.24
N ARG A 256 22.75 2.66 -1.47
CA ARG A 256 23.45 3.88 -1.95
C ARG A 256 24.99 3.77 -2.02
N GLY A 257 25.57 2.63 -1.63
CA GLY A 257 27.03 2.48 -1.43
C GLY A 257 27.70 1.39 -2.27
N ASN A 258 29.03 1.32 -2.18
CA ASN A 258 29.83 0.17 -2.60
C ASN A 258 30.27 -0.55 -1.33
N SER A 259 29.97 -1.85 -1.23
CA SER A 259 30.43 -2.66 -0.11
C SER A 259 31.97 -2.60 0.03
N LEU A 260 32.45 -2.60 1.27
CA LEU A 260 33.87 -2.45 1.60
C LEU A 260 34.48 -3.77 2.04
N GLY A 261 35.78 -3.93 1.80
CA GLY A 261 36.55 -5.07 2.27
C GLY A 261 37.89 -4.66 2.86
N THR A 262 38.41 -5.51 3.71
CA THR A 262 39.77 -5.39 4.26
C THR A 262 40.38 -6.76 4.49
N ALA A 263 41.72 -6.83 4.53
CA ALA A 263 42.44 -8.08 4.75
C ALA A 263 42.33 -8.53 6.22
N ALA A 264 42.27 -9.84 6.45
CA ALA A 264 42.36 -10.43 7.79
C ALA A 264 43.66 -9.99 8.49
N GLY A 265 43.58 -9.71 9.79
CA GLY A 265 44.74 -9.31 10.61
C GLY A 265 45.36 -7.95 10.26
N SER A 266 44.64 -7.08 9.54
CA SER A 266 45.16 -5.78 9.10
C SER A 266 45.09 -4.67 10.16
N GLY A 267 44.54 -4.96 11.34
CA GLY A 267 44.23 -3.95 12.37
C GLY A 267 43.04 -3.06 12.03
N ALA A 268 42.28 -3.40 10.98
CA ALA A 268 41.10 -2.65 10.57
C ALA A 268 39.88 -3.05 11.41
N ALA A 269 39.09 -2.07 11.83
CA ALA A 269 37.86 -2.30 12.57
C ALA A 269 36.77 -1.31 12.17
N VAL A 270 35.54 -1.63 12.51
CA VAL A 270 34.37 -0.78 12.28
C VAL A 270 33.40 -0.89 13.44
N THR A 271 32.85 0.25 13.84
CA THR A 271 31.73 0.36 14.78
C THR A 271 30.58 1.12 14.15
N TRP A 272 29.41 0.50 14.07
CA TRP A 272 28.18 1.17 13.64
C TRP A 272 27.46 1.76 14.84
N ASN A 273 27.30 3.08 14.81
CA ASN A 273 26.59 3.84 15.83
C ASN A 273 25.17 4.16 15.34
N PHE A 274 24.19 4.07 16.22
CA PHE A 274 22.80 4.42 15.92
C PHE A 274 22.33 5.53 16.84
N ASN A 275 21.57 6.48 16.30
CA ASN A 275 20.73 7.34 17.12
C ASN A 275 19.47 6.55 17.47
N VAL A 276 19.52 5.84 18.60
CA VAL A 276 18.44 5.01 19.12
C VAL A 276 17.27 5.91 19.50
N PRO A 277 16.08 5.72 18.90
CA PRO A 277 14.98 6.65 19.06
C PRO A 277 14.19 6.47 20.35
N TRP A 278 14.15 5.25 20.93
CA TRP A 278 13.38 4.92 22.14
C TRP A 278 14.11 3.87 22.97
N ASP A 279 13.80 3.83 24.27
CA ASP A 279 14.22 2.74 25.15
C ASP A 279 13.46 1.47 24.76
N ALA A 280 14.15 0.49 24.16
CA ALA A 280 13.52 -0.73 23.67
C ALA A 280 14.52 -1.85 23.38
N HIS A 281 13.99 -3.07 23.27
CA HIS A 281 14.70 -4.16 22.61
C HIS A 281 14.70 -3.96 21.10
N TYR A 282 15.83 -4.22 20.48
CA TYR A 282 16.02 -4.16 19.05
C TYR A 282 16.64 -5.44 18.52
N ARG A 283 16.17 -5.89 17.36
CA ARG A 283 16.84 -6.89 16.52
C ARG A 283 17.84 -6.19 15.63
N VAL A 284 19.02 -6.77 15.54
CA VAL A 284 20.17 -6.21 14.83
C VAL A 284 20.50 -7.09 13.64
N TYR A 285 20.63 -6.47 12.48
CA TYR A 285 20.96 -7.15 11.24
C TYR A 285 22.22 -6.54 10.63
N ALA A 286 23.07 -7.39 10.05
CA ALA A 286 24.15 -6.97 9.18
C ALA A 286 23.82 -7.38 7.74
N TYR A 287 24.06 -6.48 6.79
CA TYR A 287 24.05 -6.84 5.38
C TYR A 287 25.37 -7.52 5.04
N THR A 288 25.27 -8.68 4.40
CA THR A 288 26.40 -9.53 4.08
C THR A 288 26.65 -9.52 2.57
N PRO A 289 27.74 -8.90 2.14
CA PRO A 289 28.16 -9.01 0.75
C PRO A 289 28.58 -10.44 0.43
N TYR A 290 28.41 -10.83 -0.83
CA TYR A 290 28.82 -12.15 -1.31
C TYR A 290 29.79 -12.03 -2.47
N ARG A 291 30.86 -12.82 -2.42
CA ARG A 291 31.80 -12.98 -3.53
C ARG A 291 31.65 -14.35 -4.16
N SER A 292 31.35 -14.37 -5.46
CA SER A 292 31.21 -15.60 -6.23
C SER A 292 32.52 -16.36 -6.45
N ASP A 293 33.67 -15.74 -6.15
CA ASP A 293 34.98 -16.39 -6.20
C ASP A 293 35.38 -17.06 -4.87
N PHE A 294 34.50 -17.04 -3.86
CA PHE A 294 34.70 -17.66 -2.54
C PHE A 294 35.94 -17.15 -1.77
N THR A 295 36.47 -15.99 -2.13
CA THR A 295 37.67 -15.43 -1.50
C THR A 295 37.37 -14.59 -0.25
N ALA A 296 36.11 -14.45 0.14
CA ALA A 296 35.75 -13.80 1.40
C ALA A 296 35.93 -14.76 2.59
N THR A 297 35.99 -14.22 3.80
CA THR A 297 36.10 -15.03 5.01
C THR A 297 34.86 -15.88 5.29
N SER A 298 35.10 -17.10 5.73
CA SER A 298 34.11 -18.01 6.28
C SER A 298 33.73 -17.69 7.74
N GLY A 299 34.45 -16.75 8.37
CA GLY A 299 34.38 -16.45 9.79
C GLY A 299 34.12 -14.97 10.11
N ALA A 300 33.30 -14.25 9.34
CA ALA A 300 33.04 -12.83 9.60
C ALA A 300 32.31 -12.68 10.94
N ARG A 301 33.01 -12.14 11.93
CA ARG A 301 32.57 -12.12 13.33
C ARG A 301 31.98 -10.76 13.69
N PHE A 302 30.65 -10.69 13.79
CA PHE A 302 29.92 -9.49 14.18
C PHE A 302 29.57 -9.54 15.66
N GLY A 303 29.93 -8.49 16.40
CA GLY A 303 29.58 -8.31 17.80
C GLY A 303 28.41 -7.34 17.93
N VAL A 304 27.34 -7.74 18.61
CA VAL A 304 26.23 -6.87 18.99
C VAL A 304 26.45 -6.37 20.41
N LEU A 305 26.51 -5.04 20.56
CA LEU A 305 26.80 -4.35 21.80
C LEU A 305 25.53 -4.07 22.61
N ASN A 306 25.64 -4.15 23.94
CA ASN A 306 24.64 -3.66 24.87
C ASN A 306 24.68 -2.12 25.02
N ASP A 307 23.77 -1.58 25.82
CA ASP A 307 23.63 -0.13 26.04
C ASP A 307 24.89 0.58 26.58
N GLU A 308 25.77 -0.16 27.24
CA GLU A 308 27.04 0.30 27.80
C GLU A 308 28.22 0.18 26.82
N GLY A 309 28.01 -0.45 25.65
CA GLY A 309 29.04 -0.70 24.66
C GLY A 309 30.07 -1.77 25.07
N SER A 310 29.75 -2.60 26.07
CA SER A 310 30.70 -3.48 26.76
C SER A 310 30.40 -4.97 26.62
N ASP A 311 29.12 -5.35 26.56
CA ASP A 311 28.70 -6.75 26.41
C ASP A 311 28.43 -7.09 24.95
N THR A 312 29.02 -8.19 24.47
CA THR A 312 29.02 -8.58 23.06
C THR A 312 28.42 -9.96 22.87
N THR A 313 27.25 -10.03 22.23
CA THR A 313 26.83 -11.29 21.61
C THR A 313 27.48 -11.40 20.24
N TRP A 314 28.15 -12.51 19.97
CA TRP A 314 28.88 -12.71 18.72
C TRP A 314 28.13 -13.64 17.77
N THR A 315 27.96 -13.18 16.53
CA THR A 315 27.47 -14.00 15.43
C THR A 315 28.55 -14.11 14.36
N VAL A 316 28.86 -15.34 13.97
CA VAL A 316 29.82 -15.64 12.90
C VAL A 316 29.06 -15.94 11.62
N ILE A 317 29.38 -15.18 10.57
CA ILE A 317 28.76 -15.33 9.26
C ILE A 317 29.79 -15.84 8.26
N ASN A 318 29.46 -16.95 7.59
CA ASN A 318 30.25 -17.44 6.47
C ASN A 318 29.88 -16.67 5.19
N GLN A 319 30.78 -15.80 4.72
CA GLN A 319 30.59 -14.97 3.52
C GLN A 319 30.93 -15.69 2.21
N GLN A 320 31.39 -16.94 2.29
CA GLN A 320 31.59 -17.82 1.14
C GLN A 320 30.30 -18.52 0.70
N VAL A 321 29.22 -18.44 1.49
CA VAL A 321 27.96 -19.13 1.17
C VAL A 321 26.95 -18.14 0.57
N SER A 322 26.54 -18.38 -0.67
CA SER A 322 25.61 -17.50 -1.40
C SER A 322 24.26 -17.33 -0.70
N ARG A 323 23.77 -18.34 0.02
CA ARG A 323 22.52 -18.27 0.81
C ARG A 323 22.60 -17.29 1.97
N ASN A 324 23.81 -17.00 2.44
CA ASN A 324 24.05 -16.07 3.54
C ASN A 324 24.16 -14.64 3.03
N ARG A 325 24.02 -14.37 1.72
CA ARG A 325 23.99 -13.02 1.13
C ARG A 325 22.72 -12.28 1.53
N GLY A 326 22.84 -11.03 1.95
CA GLY A 326 21.70 -10.16 2.26
C GLY A 326 21.64 -9.79 3.72
N TRP A 327 20.44 -9.44 4.20
CA TRP A 327 20.25 -9.11 5.61
C TRP A 327 20.26 -10.38 6.47
N MET A 328 21.24 -10.47 7.36
CA MET A 328 21.38 -11.56 8.33
C MET A 328 21.16 -10.99 9.73
N GLU A 329 20.29 -11.62 10.52
CA GLU A 329 20.15 -11.28 11.94
C GLU A 329 21.42 -11.71 12.68
N ILE A 330 22.03 -10.78 13.41
CA ILE A 330 23.27 -10.99 14.16
C ILE A 330 23.09 -10.92 15.67
N GLY A 331 21.88 -10.58 16.13
CA GLY A 331 21.51 -10.63 17.53
C GLY A 331 20.35 -9.71 17.89
N ASN A 332 20.10 -9.62 19.19
CA ASN A 332 19.16 -8.69 19.80
C ASN A 332 19.87 -7.94 20.94
N THR A 333 19.40 -6.74 21.27
CA THR A 333 19.98 -5.94 22.35
C THR A 333 18.95 -4.95 22.90
N LEU A 334 19.03 -4.66 24.19
CA LEU A 334 18.27 -3.60 24.85
C LEU A 334 19.09 -2.32 24.78
N LEU A 335 18.52 -1.26 24.23
CA LEU A 335 19.17 0.03 24.07
C LEU A 335 18.30 1.13 24.66
N THR A 336 18.93 2.10 25.33
CA THR A 336 18.30 3.34 25.73
C THR A 336 18.42 4.38 24.62
N GLN A 337 17.49 5.34 24.61
CA GLN A 337 17.43 6.44 23.67
C GLN A 337 18.75 7.22 23.66
N GLY A 338 19.20 7.59 22.47
CA GLY A 338 20.40 8.38 22.24
C GLY A 338 21.39 7.71 21.30
N THR A 339 22.55 8.32 21.12
CA THR A 339 23.57 7.76 20.23
C THR A 339 24.33 6.63 20.92
N LYS A 340 24.27 5.42 20.36
CA LYS A 340 24.87 4.20 20.92
C LYS A 340 25.75 3.50 19.89
N PRO A 341 26.92 2.95 20.28
CA PRO A 341 27.60 1.94 19.47
C PRO A 341 26.78 0.65 19.56
N VAL A 342 26.43 0.04 18.42
CA VAL A 342 25.53 -1.13 18.40
C VAL A 342 26.21 -2.35 17.80
N VAL A 343 27.01 -2.19 16.76
CA VAL A 343 27.70 -3.30 16.11
C VAL A 343 29.17 -3.01 16.00
N PHE A 344 29.99 -4.02 16.28
CA PHE A 344 31.43 -3.99 16.13
C PHE A 344 31.89 -5.16 15.27
N LEU A 345 32.91 -4.93 14.42
CA LEU A 345 33.64 -5.96 13.70
C LEU A 345 35.11 -5.57 13.60
N SER A 346 36.00 -6.55 13.82
CA SER A 346 37.45 -6.41 13.66
C SER A 346 37.96 -7.40 12.61
N SER A 347 38.92 -6.96 11.78
CA SER A 347 39.65 -7.85 10.87
C SER A 347 40.58 -8.82 11.60
N ASP A 348 40.95 -8.50 12.84
CA ASP A 348 41.94 -9.28 13.60
C ASP A 348 41.33 -10.54 14.22
N ASP A 349 40.01 -10.61 14.30
CA ASP A 349 39.27 -11.79 14.74
C ASP A 349 39.06 -12.83 13.62
N ILE A 350 39.62 -12.59 12.43
CA ILE A 350 39.45 -13.45 11.25
C ILE A 350 40.57 -14.49 11.16
N GLU A 351 40.22 -15.75 11.41
CA GLU A 351 41.19 -16.85 11.52
C GLU A 351 41.61 -17.47 10.18
N ASP A 352 40.76 -17.41 9.15
CA ASP A 352 40.99 -18.12 7.89
C ASP A 352 41.86 -17.35 6.88
N GLY A 353 42.35 -16.16 7.27
CA GLY A 353 43.24 -15.32 6.45
C GLY A 353 42.56 -14.63 5.26
N ASN A 354 41.27 -14.89 5.02
CA ASN A 354 40.53 -14.31 3.92
C ASN A 354 39.99 -12.92 4.29
N PRO A 355 39.84 -12.00 3.33
CA PRO A 355 39.27 -10.68 3.58
C PRO A 355 37.83 -10.75 4.14
N VAL A 356 37.53 -9.85 5.06
CA VAL A 356 36.18 -9.61 5.56
C VAL A 356 35.52 -8.49 4.78
N LEU A 357 34.22 -8.66 4.50
CA LEU A 357 33.42 -7.73 3.73
C LEU A 357 32.33 -7.13 4.61
N ILE A 358 32.07 -5.84 4.45
CA ILE A 358 31.05 -5.11 5.20
C ILE A 358 30.26 -4.20 4.28
N ASP A 359 29.13 -3.78 4.81
CA ASP A 359 28.12 -2.99 4.10
C ASP A 359 27.31 -2.25 5.18
N ALA A 360 26.00 -2.43 5.23
CA ALA A 360 25.14 -1.77 6.20
C ALA A 360 24.81 -2.62 7.44
N VAL A 361 24.42 -1.94 8.51
CA VAL A 361 23.75 -2.50 9.68
C VAL A 361 22.35 -1.91 9.77
N MET A 362 21.38 -2.71 10.19
CA MET A 362 19.99 -2.31 10.39
C MET A 362 19.52 -2.63 11.80
N LEU A 363 18.83 -1.66 12.41
CA LEU A 363 18.21 -1.77 13.71
C LEU A 363 16.68 -1.79 13.54
N VAL A 364 16.04 -2.84 14.02
CA VAL A 364 14.59 -3.05 13.94
C VAL A 364 14.02 -3.20 15.34
N LEU A 365 12.99 -2.43 15.70
CA LEU A 365 12.32 -2.55 17.00
C LEU A 365 11.80 -3.99 17.21
N ASP A 366 12.20 -4.64 18.30
CA ASP A 366 11.66 -5.93 18.71
C ASP A 366 10.39 -5.71 19.53
N ARG A 367 9.24 -5.80 18.86
CA ARG A 367 7.94 -5.55 19.48
C ARG A 367 7.47 -6.69 20.37
N LYS A 368 8.01 -7.90 20.21
CA LYS A 368 7.66 -9.01 21.11
C LYS A 368 8.25 -8.78 22.49
N GLN A 369 9.48 -8.25 22.53
CA GLN A 369 10.14 -7.88 23.77
C GLN A 369 9.82 -6.43 24.21
N SER A 370 9.28 -5.60 23.31
CA SER A 370 8.89 -4.20 23.59
C SER A 370 7.44 -3.88 23.14
N PRO A 371 6.42 -4.61 23.63
CA PRO A 371 5.04 -4.49 23.13
C PRO A 371 4.37 -3.14 23.45
N ASP A 372 4.89 -2.43 24.43
CA ASP A 372 4.37 -1.15 24.92
C ASP A 372 4.99 0.08 24.23
N VAL A 373 6.02 -0.13 23.40
CA VAL A 373 6.65 0.95 22.65
C VAL A 373 5.76 1.32 21.47
N GLU A 374 4.98 2.37 21.66
CA GLU A 374 4.16 3.00 20.64
C GLU A 374 4.74 4.35 20.23
N ILE A 375 4.79 4.58 18.92
CA ILE A 375 5.44 5.76 18.37
C ILE A 375 4.34 6.68 17.86
N PRO A 376 4.03 7.77 18.58
CA PRO A 376 3.03 8.71 18.11
C PRO A 376 3.51 9.29 16.78
N VAL A 377 2.68 9.17 15.74
CA VAL A 377 2.93 9.91 14.51
C VAL A 377 2.68 11.37 14.85
N SER A 378 3.75 12.11 15.09
CA SER A 378 3.70 13.56 15.09
C SER A 378 3.27 13.95 13.69
N LEU A 379 2.00 14.32 13.55
CA LEU A 379 1.58 15.08 12.38
C LEU A 379 2.56 16.24 12.29
N VAL A 380 3.25 16.36 11.16
CA VAL A 380 3.75 17.66 10.78
C VAL A 380 2.49 18.52 10.69
N THR A 381 2.18 19.26 11.76
CA THR A 381 1.07 20.21 11.86
C THR A 381 1.37 21.47 11.05
N SER A 382 2.12 21.33 9.96
CA SER A 382 2.01 22.20 8.79
C SER A 382 1.26 21.46 7.69
N ILE A 383 0.07 20.94 8.01
CA ILE A 383 -1.00 20.97 7.01
C ILE A 383 -1.50 22.42 7.06
N GLY A 384 -0.68 23.33 6.53
CA GLY A 384 -1.21 24.61 6.11
C GLY A 384 -2.35 24.30 5.16
N GLU A 385 -3.45 25.02 5.29
CA GLU A 385 -4.55 25.06 4.33
C GLU A 385 -4.11 25.51 2.91
N ASP A 386 -2.79 25.64 2.68
CA ASP A 386 -2.10 26.07 1.47
C ASP A 386 -1.80 24.95 0.45
N ARG A 387 -2.26 23.71 0.64
CA ARG A 387 -2.20 22.68 -0.42
C ARG A 387 -3.45 22.65 -1.31
N ARG A 388 -3.88 23.82 -1.78
CA ARG A 388 -4.76 23.92 -2.95
C ARG A 388 -4.11 24.80 -4.00
N GLN A 389 -3.89 24.17 -5.16
CA GLN A 389 -3.30 24.70 -6.40
C GLN A 389 -1.76 24.65 -6.47
N GLU A 390 -1.22 23.44 -6.66
CA GLU A 390 -0.05 23.35 -7.53
C GLU A 390 -0.42 24.01 -8.87
N THR A 391 0.31 25.06 -9.20
CA THR A 391 0.15 25.76 -10.46
C THR A 391 0.58 24.81 -11.58
N PRO A 392 -0.30 24.48 -12.55
CA PRO A 392 0.03 23.60 -13.67
C PRO A 392 1.33 24.01 -14.36
N ALA A 393 2.17 23.07 -14.78
CA ALA A 393 3.44 23.40 -15.42
C ALA A 393 3.28 24.02 -16.83
N SER A 394 2.11 23.87 -17.46
CA SER A 394 1.79 24.40 -18.78
C SER A 394 0.29 24.67 -18.95
N VAL A 395 -0.07 25.41 -20.01
CA VAL A 395 -1.46 25.57 -20.42
C VAL A 395 -1.96 24.27 -21.03
N TYR A 396 -3.05 23.70 -20.51
CA TYR A 396 -3.62 22.45 -21.02
C TYR A 396 -5.15 22.49 -21.10
N LEU A 397 -5.72 22.07 -22.22
CA LEU A 397 -7.17 21.91 -22.40
C LEU A 397 -7.53 20.42 -22.32
N HIS A 398 -8.25 20.06 -21.26
CA HIS A 398 -8.70 18.70 -21.00
C HIS A 398 -9.90 18.34 -21.88
N GLN A 399 -10.13 17.04 -22.04
CA GLN A 399 -11.37 16.55 -22.63
C GLN A 399 -12.55 16.90 -21.70
N ASN A 400 -13.65 17.41 -22.27
CA ASN A 400 -14.87 17.67 -21.54
C ASN A 400 -15.45 16.36 -20.95
N TYR A 401 -16.05 16.45 -19.76
CA TYR A 401 -16.67 15.30 -19.11
C TYR A 401 -18.08 15.66 -18.59
N PRO A 402 -19.09 14.83 -18.88
CA PRO A 402 -19.05 13.64 -19.74
C PRO A 402 -18.79 13.99 -21.23
N ASN A 403 -18.33 13.02 -22.03
CA ASN A 403 -18.28 13.07 -23.50
C ASN A 403 -18.41 11.63 -24.06
N PRO A 404 -19.50 11.27 -24.78
CA PRO A 404 -20.63 12.11 -25.16
C PRO A 404 -21.42 12.65 -23.95
N PHE A 405 -22.14 13.76 -24.12
CA PHE A 405 -22.87 14.44 -23.04
C PHE A 405 -24.34 14.73 -23.39
N ASN A 406 -25.20 14.86 -22.37
CA ASN A 406 -26.63 15.19 -22.51
C ASN A 406 -27.17 15.96 -21.29
N PRO A 407 -27.70 17.19 -21.45
CA PRO A 407 -27.23 18.23 -22.37
C PRO A 407 -26.07 19.04 -21.76
N THR A 408 -25.58 18.67 -20.57
CA THR A 408 -24.53 19.43 -19.84
C THR A 408 -23.20 18.68 -19.78
N THR A 409 -22.11 19.43 -19.83
CA THR A 409 -20.74 18.90 -19.68
C THR A 409 -19.84 19.94 -19.00
N SER A 410 -18.76 19.47 -18.39
CA SER A 410 -17.73 20.31 -17.79
C SER A 410 -16.49 20.35 -18.67
N ILE A 411 -16.03 21.55 -19.03
CA ILE A 411 -14.78 21.78 -19.76
C ILE A 411 -13.73 22.24 -18.76
N ARG A 412 -12.64 21.47 -18.62
CA ARG A 412 -11.53 21.80 -17.72
C ARG A 412 -10.31 22.30 -18.50
N PHE A 413 -9.65 23.32 -18.00
CA PHE A 413 -8.35 23.78 -18.49
C PHE A 413 -7.41 24.19 -17.36
N ASP A 414 -6.13 24.14 -17.64
CA ASP A 414 -5.05 24.43 -16.72
C ASP A 414 -4.27 25.65 -17.20
N LEU A 415 -3.84 26.52 -16.28
CA LEU A 415 -3.02 27.70 -16.55
C LEU A 415 -1.75 27.70 -15.70
N ALA A 416 -0.60 27.82 -16.34
CA ALA A 416 0.70 27.89 -15.66
C ALA A 416 1.03 29.25 -15.03
N SER A 417 0.35 30.30 -15.47
CA SER A 417 0.44 31.63 -14.89
C SER A 417 -0.87 32.38 -15.12
N PRO A 418 -1.18 33.44 -14.35
CA PRO A 418 -2.41 34.21 -14.55
C PRO A 418 -2.46 34.81 -15.95
N ALA A 419 -3.56 34.57 -16.67
CA ALA A 419 -3.67 34.92 -18.08
C ALA A 419 -5.10 35.30 -18.48
N SER A 420 -5.26 36.07 -19.55
CA SER A 420 -6.57 36.32 -20.16
C SER A 420 -7.01 35.09 -20.96
N VAL A 421 -8.18 34.56 -20.63
CA VAL A 421 -8.71 33.32 -21.23
C VAL A 421 -9.98 33.61 -22.01
N THR A 422 -9.98 33.16 -23.26
CA THR A 422 -11.17 33.07 -24.10
C THR A 422 -11.49 31.60 -24.36
N LEU A 423 -12.70 31.16 -24.00
CA LEU A 423 -13.19 29.80 -24.21
C LEU A 423 -14.50 29.88 -25.01
N LYS A 424 -14.47 29.39 -26.25
CA LYS A 424 -15.60 29.45 -27.19
C LYS A 424 -15.94 28.05 -27.71
N VAL A 425 -17.21 27.83 -28.00
CA VAL A 425 -17.74 26.60 -28.60
C VAL A 425 -18.18 26.92 -30.03
N TYR A 426 -17.83 26.03 -30.94
CA TYR A 426 -18.07 26.12 -32.38
C TYR A 426 -18.83 24.89 -32.87
N ASP A 427 -19.65 25.07 -33.90
CA ASP A 427 -20.14 23.96 -34.70
C ASP A 427 -19.10 23.47 -35.72
N VAL A 428 -19.43 22.42 -36.46
CA VAL A 428 -18.55 21.85 -37.51
C VAL A 428 -18.29 22.79 -38.69
N MET A 429 -19.09 23.84 -38.85
CA MET A 429 -18.90 24.87 -39.88
C MET A 429 -18.03 26.04 -39.38
N GLY A 430 -17.54 25.97 -38.13
CA GLY A 430 -16.73 27.01 -37.51
C GLY A 430 -17.53 28.22 -37.01
N ARG A 431 -18.86 28.12 -36.93
CA ARG A 431 -19.70 29.19 -36.35
C ARG A 431 -19.67 29.08 -34.84
N ILE A 432 -19.54 30.21 -34.14
CA ILE A 432 -19.59 30.26 -32.68
C ILE A 432 -21.03 30.00 -32.24
N VAL A 433 -21.22 28.97 -31.41
CA VAL A 433 -22.53 28.61 -30.83
C VAL A 433 -22.62 28.96 -29.34
N ALA A 434 -21.49 29.12 -28.66
CA ALA A 434 -21.45 29.64 -27.28
C ALA A 434 -20.11 30.32 -26.96
N VAL A 435 -20.15 31.33 -26.10
CA VAL A 435 -18.96 31.95 -25.50
C VAL A 435 -19.01 31.67 -24.00
N LEU A 436 -18.11 30.83 -23.51
CA LEU A 436 -18.09 30.37 -22.12
C LEU A 436 -17.20 31.24 -21.23
N ARG A 437 -16.16 31.83 -21.81
CA ARG A 437 -15.35 32.92 -21.24
C ARG A 437 -14.84 33.83 -22.36
N ASP A 438 -14.74 35.12 -22.10
CA ASP A 438 -14.32 36.12 -23.09
C ASP A 438 -13.29 37.08 -22.49
N GLY A 439 -11.99 36.85 -22.78
CA GLY A 439 -10.90 37.76 -22.43
C GLY A 439 -10.60 37.99 -20.93
N ASN A 440 -11.39 37.41 -20.02
CA ASN A 440 -11.25 37.62 -18.58
C ASN A 440 -9.92 37.09 -18.05
N ARG A 441 -9.27 37.86 -17.17
CA ARG A 441 -8.05 37.42 -16.48
C ARG A 441 -8.39 36.35 -15.45
N VAL A 442 -7.77 35.18 -15.59
CA VAL A 442 -7.97 34.00 -14.76
C VAL A 442 -6.67 33.72 -14.01
N PRO A 443 -6.69 33.43 -12.68
CA PRO A 443 -5.48 33.10 -11.93
C PRO A 443 -4.85 31.79 -12.43
N ALA A 444 -3.58 31.58 -12.10
CA ALA A 444 -2.93 30.29 -12.37
C ALA A 444 -3.68 29.16 -11.64
N GLY A 445 -3.64 27.94 -12.17
CA GLY A 445 -4.37 26.80 -11.60
C GLY A 445 -5.27 26.07 -12.60
N SER A 446 -5.99 25.05 -12.10
CA SER A 446 -7.02 24.34 -12.84
C SER A 446 -8.38 25.03 -12.71
N HIS A 447 -9.07 25.16 -13.84
CA HIS A 447 -10.36 25.82 -13.96
C HIS A 447 -11.36 24.91 -14.67
N THR A 448 -12.60 24.95 -14.21
CA THR A 448 -13.71 24.20 -14.83
C THR A 448 -14.81 25.18 -15.21
N VAL A 449 -15.35 25.02 -16.42
CA VAL A 449 -16.49 25.80 -16.93
C VAL A 449 -17.58 24.82 -17.34
N GLN A 450 -18.78 25.02 -16.81
CA GLN A 450 -19.95 24.25 -17.22
C GLN A 450 -20.45 24.74 -18.57
N PHE A 451 -20.86 23.82 -19.42
CA PHE A 451 -21.50 24.09 -20.71
C PHE A 451 -22.85 23.37 -20.76
N ASP A 452 -23.91 24.14 -20.95
CA ASP A 452 -25.26 23.65 -21.22
C ASP A 452 -25.59 23.83 -22.70
N ALA A 453 -25.82 22.71 -23.39
CA ALA A 453 -26.14 22.65 -24.80
C ALA A 453 -27.62 22.30 -25.07
N SER A 454 -28.51 22.54 -24.10
CA SER A 454 -29.95 22.26 -24.19
C SER A 454 -30.60 22.91 -25.43
N SER A 455 -30.13 24.06 -25.87
CA SER A 455 -30.60 24.78 -27.07
C SER A 455 -29.98 24.32 -28.40
N LEU A 456 -29.00 23.41 -28.38
CA LEU A 456 -28.25 22.96 -29.57
C LEU A 456 -28.74 21.60 -30.07
N ALA A 457 -28.55 21.30 -31.36
CA ALA A 457 -28.91 19.98 -31.92
C ALA A 457 -27.86 18.91 -31.56
N SER A 458 -28.25 17.64 -31.46
CA SER A 458 -27.29 16.53 -31.34
C SER A 458 -26.25 16.59 -32.46
N GLY A 459 -24.99 16.37 -32.12
CA GLY A 459 -23.90 16.51 -33.09
C GLY A 459 -22.55 16.78 -32.46
N MET A 460 -21.54 16.92 -33.31
CA MET A 460 -20.17 17.24 -32.91
C MET A 460 -19.99 18.75 -32.80
N TYR A 461 -19.36 19.17 -31.72
CA TYR A 461 -18.96 20.55 -31.45
C TYR A 461 -17.47 20.60 -31.12
N ILE A 462 -16.85 21.74 -31.35
CA ILE A 462 -15.44 21.98 -31.04
C ILE A 462 -15.38 23.11 -30.03
N TYR A 463 -14.67 22.93 -28.92
CA TYR A 463 -14.37 24.02 -28.00
C TYR A 463 -12.89 24.38 -28.10
N ARG A 464 -12.61 25.68 -28.01
CA ARG A 464 -11.29 26.25 -28.18
C ARG A 464 -10.95 27.17 -27.01
N LEU A 465 -9.77 26.95 -26.45
CA LEU A 465 -9.16 27.78 -25.43
C LEU A 465 -8.07 28.64 -26.07
N GLU A 466 -8.15 29.95 -25.87
CA GLU A 466 -7.14 30.93 -26.30
C GLU A 466 -6.60 31.69 -25.09
N THR A 467 -5.27 31.69 -24.93
CA THR A 467 -4.58 32.39 -23.84
C THR A 467 -3.10 32.57 -24.16
N ASN A 468 -2.52 33.73 -23.82
CA ASN A 468 -1.08 34.04 -23.98
C ASN A 468 -0.49 33.65 -25.36
N GLY A 469 -1.24 33.85 -26.45
CA GLY A 469 -0.83 33.49 -27.81
C GLY A 469 -0.92 32.00 -28.17
N ILE A 470 -1.36 31.15 -27.24
CA ILE A 470 -1.63 29.72 -27.44
C ILE A 470 -3.11 29.53 -27.76
N SER A 471 -3.40 28.74 -28.79
CA SER A 471 -4.75 28.31 -29.16
C SER A 471 -4.80 26.80 -29.21
N THR A 472 -5.67 26.19 -28.41
CA THR A 472 -5.85 24.72 -28.37
C THR A 472 -7.34 24.37 -28.45
N SER A 473 -7.67 23.28 -29.15
CA SER A 473 -9.05 22.88 -29.42
C SER A 473 -9.27 21.40 -29.16
N ARG A 474 -10.50 21.03 -28.80
CA ARG A 474 -10.94 19.65 -28.59
C ARG A 474 -12.37 19.48 -29.11
N ALA A 475 -12.71 18.27 -29.54
CA ALA A 475 -14.05 17.93 -29.99
C ALA A 475 -14.89 17.33 -28.85
N MET A 476 -16.20 17.57 -28.88
CA MET A 476 -17.20 17.00 -27.97
C MET A 476 -18.44 16.55 -28.74
N LEU A 477 -19.12 15.51 -28.26
CA LEU A 477 -20.29 14.93 -28.89
C LEU A 477 -21.52 15.14 -27.99
N LEU A 478 -22.50 15.91 -28.46
CA LEU A 478 -23.81 16.06 -27.83
C LEU A 478 -24.74 14.97 -28.35
N VAL A 479 -25.35 14.22 -27.43
CA VAL A 479 -26.35 13.18 -27.74
C VAL A 479 -27.61 13.49 -26.93
N LYS A 480 -28.68 13.94 -27.58
CA LYS A 480 -29.99 14.12 -26.95
C LYS A 480 -30.78 12.82 -26.91
#